data_AF-A0A1H9B771-F1
#
_entry.id   AF-A0A1H9B771-F1
#
_cell.length_a   1.000
_cell.length_b   1.000
_cell.length_c   1.000
_cell.angle_alpha   90.00
_cell.angle_beta   90.00
_cell.angle_gamma   90.00
#
_symmetry.space_group_name_H-M   'P 1'
#
loop_
_entity.id
_entity.type
_entity.pdbx_description
1 polymer ?
#
loop_
_entity_poly.entity_id
_entity_poly.type
_entity_poly.pdbx_seq_one_letter_code
_entity_poly.pdbx_strand_id
1 'polypeptide(L)'
;MSEPIERVAVQVDRLCWTGILLGLAFTMTNVQQFAAAGAAVWSLAWSAAWLLDPMVSLVLLAILRAEQVTARHGVRLGGWVRAAKWFTLGATYVMNTWSAFVAGSAALVVLHSVPPLVVFVAAEAVTELRDKLGTAAGATVEAVASAPRTSFAEYLAVARKARKSSAKVSPAWVREVTGCSRGLSSKLAAALNGDQR
;
A
#
# COMPACT_ATOMS: atom_id res chain seq x y z
N MET A 1 -12.50 -13.14 16.45
CA MET A 1 -11.67 -13.69 15.37
C MET A 1 -11.03 -12.50 14.68
N SER A 2 -9.78 -12.17 15.03
CA SER A 2 -9.11 -10.95 14.55
C SER A 2 -8.75 -11.14 13.08
N GLU A 3 -9.26 -10.28 12.21
CA GLU A 3 -8.89 -10.31 10.80
C GLU A 3 -7.39 -10.03 10.65
N PRO A 4 -6.65 -10.76 9.78
CA PRO A 4 -5.24 -10.47 9.57
C PRO A 4 -5.09 -9.04 9.04
N ILE A 5 -4.27 -8.22 9.70
CA ILE A 5 -4.03 -6.80 9.37
C ILE A 5 -3.70 -6.62 7.88
N GLU A 6 -2.99 -7.58 7.28
CA GLU A 6 -2.66 -7.60 5.85
C GLU A 6 -3.90 -7.63 4.94
N ARG A 7 -4.95 -8.39 5.28
CA ARG A 7 -6.19 -8.44 4.48
C ARG A 7 -6.93 -7.10 4.54
N VAL A 8 -7.01 -6.51 5.73
CA VAL A 8 -7.62 -5.19 5.94
C VAL A 8 -6.88 -4.14 5.12
N ALA A 9 -5.55 -4.15 5.14
CA ALA A 9 -4.72 -3.23 4.36
C ALA A 9 -4.96 -3.36 2.85
N VAL A 10 -5.01 -4.58 2.31
CA VAL A 10 -5.30 -4.83 0.89
C VAL A 10 -6.72 -4.39 0.52
N GLN A 11 -7.70 -4.63 1.38
CA GLN A 11 -9.08 -4.23 1.14
C GLN A 11 -9.23 -2.70 1.13
N VAL A 12 -8.62 -2.01 2.09
CA VAL A 12 -8.63 -0.54 2.16
C VAL A 12 -7.93 0.07 0.94
N ASP A 13 -6.77 -0.47 0.53
CA ASP A 13 -6.06 -0.01 -0.68
C ASP A 13 -6.94 -0.17 -1.92
N ARG A 14 -7.59 -1.34 -2.09
CA ARG A 14 -8.50 -1.58 -3.22
C ARG A 14 -9.69 -0.62 -3.23
N LEU A 15 -10.34 -0.40 -2.09
CA LEU A 15 -11.47 0.54 -1.98
C LEU A 15 -11.05 1.97 -2.32
N CYS A 16 -9.89 2.40 -1.82
CA CYS A 16 -9.32 3.70 -2.17
C CYS A 16 -9.06 3.83 -3.67
N TRP A 17 -8.40 2.84 -4.28
CA TRP A 17 -8.13 2.86 -5.72
C TRP A 17 -9.41 2.84 -6.55
N THR A 18 -10.42 2.06 -6.14
CA THR A 18 -11.73 2.08 -6.80
C THR A 18 -12.38 3.46 -6.70
N GLY A 19 -12.37 4.09 -5.52
CA GLY A 19 -12.90 5.45 -5.33
C GLY A 19 -12.17 6.49 -6.19
N ILE A 20 -10.84 6.43 -6.25
CA ILE A 20 -10.02 7.30 -7.09
C ILE A 20 -10.39 7.11 -8.57
N LEU A 21 -10.43 5.87 -9.07
CA LEU A 21 -10.74 5.59 -10.47
C LEU A 21 -12.16 6.02 -10.85
N LEU A 22 -13.15 5.81 -9.98
CA LEU A 22 -14.52 6.26 -10.20
C LEU A 22 -14.62 7.78 -10.20
N GLY A 23 -13.96 8.45 -9.25
CA GLY A 23 -13.90 9.91 -9.20
C GLY A 23 -13.24 10.49 -10.45
N LEU A 24 -12.12 9.92 -10.88
CA LEU A 24 -11.42 10.30 -12.11
C LEU A 24 -12.27 10.07 -13.37
N ALA A 25 -13.00 8.96 -13.44
CA ALA A 25 -13.90 8.71 -14.57
C ALA A 25 -15.00 9.78 -14.65
N PHE A 26 -15.52 10.20 -13.49
CA PHE A 26 -16.53 11.26 -13.41
C PHE A 26 -15.96 12.66 -13.74
N THR A 27 -14.75 13.00 -13.28
CA THR A 27 -14.13 14.28 -13.68
C THR A 27 -13.81 14.28 -15.16
N MET A 28 -13.30 13.16 -15.68
CA MET A 28 -12.95 12.99 -17.08
C MET A 28 -14.14 13.21 -18.01
N THR A 29 -15.34 12.71 -17.68
CA THR A 29 -16.52 12.93 -18.54
C THR A 29 -16.94 14.41 -18.60
N ASN A 30 -16.87 15.13 -17.48
CA ASN A 30 -17.20 16.56 -17.45
C ASN A 30 -16.16 17.40 -18.18
N VAL A 31 -14.87 17.11 -17.95
CA VAL A 31 -13.77 17.78 -18.65
C VAL A 31 -13.83 17.49 -20.15
N GLN A 32 -14.19 16.26 -20.54
CA GLN A 32 -14.36 15.92 -21.94
C GLN A 32 -15.48 16.72 -22.59
N GLN A 33 -16.64 16.86 -21.94
CA GLN A 33 -17.74 17.66 -22.47
C GLN A 33 -17.35 19.14 -22.59
N PHE A 34 -16.63 19.66 -21.59
CA PHE A 34 -16.11 21.03 -21.61
C PHE A 34 -15.11 21.24 -22.75
N ALA A 35 -14.11 20.37 -22.89
CA ALA A 35 -13.05 20.48 -23.88
C ALA A 35 -13.52 20.16 -25.31
N ALA A 36 -14.51 19.29 -25.48
CA ALA A 36 -15.09 19.01 -26.78
C ALA A 36 -15.87 20.21 -27.32
N ALA A 37 -16.41 21.07 -26.46
CA ALA A 37 -17.05 22.34 -26.84
C ALA A 37 -18.05 22.23 -28.02
N GLY A 38 -18.83 21.14 -28.06
CA GLY A 38 -19.80 20.87 -29.12
C GLY A 38 -19.23 20.22 -30.39
N ALA A 39 -17.97 19.76 -30.38
CA ALA A 39 -17.37 19.01 -31.48
C ALA A 39 -18.20 17.77 -31.85
N ALA A 40 -18.24 17.46 -33.15
CA ALA A 40 -18.92 16.27 -33.65
C ALA A 40 -18.39 15.00 -32.99
N VAL A 41 -19.29 14.10 -32.59
CA VAL A 41 -18.94 12.80 -32.02
C VAL A 41 -18.02 12.05 -33.01
N TRP A 42 -16.96 11.43 -32.49
CA TRP A 42 -15.90 10.76 -33.27
C TRP A 42 -14.95 11.65 -34.07
N SER A 43 -15.10 12.97 -34.00
CA SER A 43 -14.07 13.88 -34.53
C SER A 43 -12.76 13.74 -33.75
N LEU A 44 -11.65 14.17 -34.36
CA LEU A 44 -10.34 14.23 -33.69
C LEU A 44 -10.40 15.10 -32.43
N ALA A 45 -11.12 16.22 -32.46
CA ALA A 45 -11.27 17.10 -31.31
C ALA A 45 -12.06 16.43 -30.16
N TRP A 46 -13.17 15.75 -30.49
CA TRP A 46 -13.96 15.01 -29.49
C TRP A 46 -13.16 13.87 -28.85
N SER A 47 -12.37 13.16 -29.65
CA SER A 47 -11.49 12.08 -29.18
C SER A 47 -10.32 12.62 -28.34
N ALA A 48 -9.69 13.70 -28.77
CA ALA A 48 -8.58 14.33 -28.04
C ALA A 48 -9.00 14.91 -26.69
N ALA A 49 -10.24 15.40 -26.57
CA ALA A 49 -10.79 15.92 -25.33
C ALA A 49 -10.79 14.88 -24.18
N TRP A 50 -10.87 13.57 -24.50
CA TRP A 50 -10.76 12.51 -23.49
C TRP A 50 -9.38 12.41 -22.85
N LEU A 51 -8.32 12.90 -23.47
CA LEU A 51 -6.95 12.79 -22.93
C LEU A 51 -6.61 13.88 -21.92
N LEU A 52 -7.34 15.01 -21.92
CA LEU A 52 -6.98 16.18 -21.13
C LEU A 52 -6.94 15.87 -19.61
N ASP A 53 -8.02 15.32 -19.07
CA ASP A 53 -8.12 15.03 -17.63
C ASP A 53 -7.21 13.88 -17.17
N PRO A 54 -7.09 12.75 -17.90
CA PRO A 54 -6.14 11.70 -17.55
C PRO A 54 -4.69 12.19 -17.56
N MET A 55 -4.28 13.04 -18.51
CA MET A 55 -2.92 13.58 -18.53
C MET A 55 -2.61 14.41 -17.28
N VAL A 56 -3.50 15.33 -16.91
CA VAL A 56 -3.32 16.18 -15.71
C VAL A 56 -3.30 15.32 -14.44
N SER A 57 -4.21 14.35 -14.34
CA SER A 57 -4.31 13.44 -13.20
C SER A 57 -3.08 12.54 -13.04
N LEU A 58 -2.53 12.03 -14.15
CA LEU A 58 -1.30 11.23 -14.14
C LEU A 58 -0.09 12.07 -13.71
N VAL A 59 0.01 13.32 -14.17
CA VAL A 59 1.08 14.23 -13.74
C VAL A 59 0.96 14.51 -12.24
N LEU A 60 -0.24 14.78 -11.73
CA LEU A 60 -0.48 14.97 -10.30
C LEU A 60 -0.11 13.72 -9.49
N LEU A 61 -0.56 12.53 -9.91
CA LEU A 61 -0.20 11.27 -9.26
C LEU A 61 1.30 11.00 -9.29
N ALA A 62 1.99 11.36 -10.38
CA ALA A 62 3.44 11.25 -10.49
C ALA A 62 4.15 12.20 -9.52
N ILE A 63 3.67 13.45 -9.37
CA ILE A 63 4.19 14.42 -8.41
C ILE A 63 3.99 13.91 -6.97
N LEU A 64 2.78 13.44 -6.64
CA LEU A 64 2.48 12.86 -5.32
C LEU A 64 3.38 11.66 -5.03
N ARG A 65 3.56 10.78 -6.02
CA ARG A 65 4.45 9.62 -5.90
C ARG A 65 5.91 10.04 -5.73
N ALA A 66 6.37 11.05 -6.45
CA ALA A 66 7.73 11.57 -6.33
C ALA A 66 7.99 12.11 -4.93
N GLU A 67 7.08 12.94 -4.38
CA GLU A 67 7.17 13.45 -3.01
C GLU A 67 7.34 12.34 -1.99
N GLN A 68 6.55 11.28 -2.09
CA GLN A 68 6.67 10.13 -1.20
C GLN A 68 8.03 9.48 -1.25
N VAL A 69 8.48 9.18 -2.46
CA VAL A 69 9.74 8.47 -2.69
C VAL A 69 10.89 9.32 -2.17
N THR A 70 10.86 10.62 -2.43
CA THR A 70 11.89 11.56 -2.01
C THR A 70 11.87 11.79 -0.49
N ALA A 71 10.69 11.84 0.14
CA ALA A 71 10.54 11.93 1.59
C ALA A 71 11.13 10.73 2.33
N ARG A 72 11.01 9.51 1.78
CA ARG A 72 11.66 8.30 2.32
C ARG A 72 13.18 8.38 2.35
N HIS A 73 13.77 9.14 1.43
CA HIS A 73 15.22 9.36 1.37
C HIS A 73 15.66 10.63 2.12
N GLY A 74 14.77 11.23 2.93
CA GLY A 74 15.08 12.41 3.75
C GLY A 74 15.17 13.73 2.97
N VAL A 75 14.80 13.73 1.68
CA VAL A 75 14.86 14.93 0.85
C VAL A 75 13.50 15.61 0.88
N ARG A 76 13.47 16.87 1.33
CA ARG A 76 12.25 17.68 1.35
C ARG A 76 12.06 18.36 0.00
N LEU A 77 10.92 18.12 -0.64
CA LEU A 77 10.54 18.88 -1.84
C LEU A 77 10.11 20.31 -1.47
N GLY A 78 10.52 21.28 -2.29
CA GLY A 78 10.32 22.72 -2.05
C GLY A 78 8.89 23.21 -2.34
N GLY A 79 8.66 24.51 -2.10
CA GLY A 79 7.35 25.16 -2.29
C GLY A 79 6.77 25.07 -3.71
N TRP A 80 7.63 24.91 -4.73
CA TRP A 80 7.21 24.74 -6.12
C TRP A 80 6.36 23.49 -6.36
N VAL A 81 6.64 22.39 -5.65
CA VAL A 81 5.85 21.16 -5.79
C VAL A 81 4.45 21.34 -5.24
N ARG A 82 4.34 22.02 -4.09
CA ARG A 82 3.06 22.43 -3.52
C ARG A 82 2.30 23.38 -4.44
N ALA A 83 2.98 24.34 -5.06
CA ALA A 83 2.35 25.21 -6.06
C ALA A 83 1.82 24.42 -7.26
N ALA A 84 2.58 23.44 -7.77
CA ALA A 84 2.15 22.57 -8.87
C ALA A 84 0.90 21.73 -8.52
N LYS A 85 0.82 21.21 -7.29
CA LYS A 85 -0.38 20.50 -6.81
C LYS A 85 -1.61 21.40 -6.75
N TRP A 86 -1.48 22.59 -6.15
CA TRP A 86 -2.60 23.51 -6.06
C TRP A 86 -3.03 24.02 -7.43
N PHE A 87 -2.07 24.23 -8.34
CA PHE A 87 -2.36 24.61 -9.71
C PHE A 87 -3.13 23.51 -10.46
N THR A 88 -2.66 22.26 -10.39
CA THR A 88 -3.33 21.12 -11.05
C THR A 88 -4.72 20.86 -10.46
N LEU A 89 -4.86 20.89 -9.14
CA LEU A 89 -6.16 20.79 -8.47
C LEU A 89 -7.11 21.94 -8.87
N GLY A 90 -6.60 23.17 -8.89
CA GLY A 90 -7.36 24.36 -9.28
C GLY A 90 -7.84 24.28 -10.73
N ALA A 91 -6.97 23.84 -11.65
CA ALA A 91 -7.33 23.63 -13.05
C ALA A 91 -8.45 22.59 -13.20
N THR A 92 -8.31 21.42 -12.55
CA THR A 92 -9.36 20.39 -12.58
C THR A 92 -10.67 20.90 -11.95
N TYR A 93 -10.59 21.57 -10.81
CA TYR A 93 -11.76 22.16 -10.14
C TYR A 93 -12.51 23.13 -11.06
N VAL A 94 -11.79 24.05 -11.70
CA VAL A 94 -12.37 25.03 -12.62
C VAL A 94 -13.06 24.33 -13.79
N MET A 95 -12.37 23.40 -14.46
CA MET A 95 -12.96 22.68 -15.60
C MET A 95 -14.22 21.89 -15.22
N ASN A 96 -14.25 21.32 -14.01
CA ASN A 96 -15.41 20.56 -13.53
C ASN A 96 -16.60 21.44 -13.14
N THR A 97 -16.35 22.64 -12.61
CA THR A 97 -17.40 23.51 -12.04
C THR A 97 -17.80 24.67 -12.94
N TRP A 98 -17.06 24.93 -14.02
CA TRP A 98 -17.26 26.10 -14.89
C TRP A 98 -18.70 26.22 -15.42
N SER A 99 -19.24 25.14 -15.97
CA SER A 99 -20.61 25.11 -16.48
C SER A 99 -21.64 25.37 -15.40
N ALA A 100 -21.40 24.88 -14.17
CA ALA A 100 -22.25 25.10 -13.02
C ALA A 100 -22.24 26.58 -12.57
N PHE A 101 -21.08 27.24 -12.64
CA PHE A 101 -20.96 28.68 -12.40
C PHE A 101 -21.70 29.50 -13.46
N VAL A 102 -21.54 29.15 -14.75
CA VAL A 102 -22.28 29.80 -15.85
C VAL A 102 -23.80 29.62 -15.68
N ALA A 103 -24.24 28.46 -15.18
CA ALA A 103 -25.64 28.18 -14.89
C ALA A 103 -26.16 28.82 -13.58
N GLY A 104 -25.29 29.45 -12.77
CA GLY A 104 -25.66 30.06 -11.50
C GLY A 104 -26.17 29.08 -10.43
N SER A 105 -25.87 27.79 -10.56
CA SER A 105 -26.42 26.74 -9.69
C SER A 105 -25.43 26.30 -8.62
N ALA A 106 -25.66 26.74 -7.38
CA ALA A 106 -24.86 26.32 -6.22
C ALA A 106 -24.86 24.81 -6.01
N ALA A 107 -26.00 24.14 -6.27
CA ALA A 107 -26.11 22.69 -6.15
C ALA A 107 -25.20 21.96 -7.17
N LEU A 108 -25.13 22.43 -8.41
CA LEU A 108 -24.23 21.87 -9.42
C LEU A 108 -22.77 22.16 -9.10
N VAL A 109 -22.45 23.34 -8.57
CA VAL A 109 -21.08 23.66 -8.14
C VAL A 109 -20.63 22.67 -7.06
N VAL A 110 -21.47 22.40 -6.06
CA VAL A 110 -21.20 21.38 -5.03
C VAL A 110 -21.05 19.99 -5.67
N LEU A 111 -21.99 19.59 -6.53
CA LEU A 111 -21.98 18.27 -7.15
C LEU A 111 -20.70 18.00 -7.96
N HIS A 112 -20.22 18.99 -8.72
CA HIS A 112 -19.05 18.83 -9.58
C HIS A 112 -17.71 19.15 -8.88
N SER A 113 -17.73 19.74 -7.68
CA SER A 113 -16.53 20.00 -6.87
C SER A 113 -16.13 18.83 -5.97
N VAL A 114 -17.11 18.04 -5.50
CA VAL A 114 -16.83 16.91 -4.59
C VAL A 114 -15.86 15.89 -5.23
N PRO A 115 -16.05 15.41 -6.48
CA PRO A 115 -15.18 14.40 -7.06
C PRO A 115 -13.68 14.80 -7.16
N PRO A 116 -13.30 15.97 -7.71
CA PRO A 116 -11.88 16.33 -7.81
C PRO A 116 -11.23 16.54 -6.44
N LEU A 117 -11.95 17.10 -5.46
CA LEU A 117 -11.45 17.27 -4.10
C LEU A 117 -11.24 15.92 -3.39
N VAL A 118 -12.21 15.01 -3.51
CA VAL A 118 -12.12 13.68 -2.91
C VAL A 118 -11.00 12.86 -3.56
N VAL A 119 -10.85 12.90 -4.89
CA VAL A 119 -9.75 12.23 -5.59
C VAL A 119 -8.41 12.76 -5.13
N PHE A 120 -8.24 14.08 -5.03
CA PHE A 120 -7.02 14.71 -4.56
C PHE A 120 -6.66 14.25 -3.15
N VAL A 121 -7.61 14.38 -2.21
CA VAL A 121 -7.41 13.98 -0.80
C VAL A 121 -7.17 12.48 -0.68
N ALA A 122 -7.92 11.65 -1.41
CA ALA A 122 -7.73 10.20 -1.42
C ALA A 122 -6.35 9.81 -1.97
N ALA A 123 -5.87 10.49 -3.02
CA ALA A 123 -4.54 10.25 -3.56
C ALA A 123 -3.43 10.63 -2.55
N GLU A 124 -3.57 11.73 -1.81
CA GLU A 124 -2.68 12.08 -0.69
C GLU A 124 -2.76 11.08 0.49
N ALA A 125 -3.96 10.61 0.82
CA ALA A 125 -4.15 9.68 1.92
C ALA A 125 -3.62 8.27 1.59
N VAL A 126 -3.85 7.77 0.37
CA VAL A 126 -3.34 6.46 -0.11
C VAL A 126 -1.83 6.44 -0.09
N THR A 127 -1.22 7.55 -0.52
CA THR A 127 0.22 7.68 -0.51
C THR A 127 0.73 7.53 0.93
N GLU A 128 0.26 8.34 1.88
CA GLU A 128 0.66 8.24 3.29
C GLU A 128 0.37 6.85 3.91
N LEU A 129 -0.79 6.26 3.62
CA LEU A 129 -1.18 4.94 4.10
C LEU A 129 -0.20 3.86 3.63
N ARG A 130 0.17 3.86 2.34
CA ARG A 130 1.15 2.90 1.78
C ARG A 130 2.52 3.05 2.40
N ASP A 131 2.87 4.25 2.86
CA ASP A 131 4.11 4.49 3.58
C ASP A 131 4.12 3.88 4.99
N LYS A 132 3.06 4.14 5.75
CA LYS A 132 2.87 3.57 7.09
C LYS A 132 2.76 2.04 7.07
N LEU A 133 2.08 1.49 6.07
CA LEU A 133 2.01 0.04 5.90
C LEU A 133 3.37 -0.57 5.53
N GLY A 134 4.15 0.09 4.67
CA GLY A 134 5.49 -0.35 4.30
C GLY A 134 6.47 -0.35 5.47
N THR A 135 6.43 0.70 6.31
CA THR A 135 7.26 0.78 7.52
C THR A 135 6.86 -0.26 8.56
N ALA A 136 5.56 -0.48 8.79
CA ALA A 136 5.08 -1.52 9.69
C ALA A 136 5.46 -2.94 9.21
N ALA A 137 5.37 -3.20 7.91
CA ALA A 137 5.81 -4.47 7.32
C ALA A 137 7.35 -4.66 7.42
N GLY A 138 8.13 -3.59 7.25
CA GLY A 138 9.58 -3.63 7.47
C GLY A 138 9.92 -3.97 8.92
N ALA A 139 9.26 -3.32 9.88
CA ALA A 139 9.46 -3.54 11.31
C ALA A 139 9.09 -4.96 11.75
N THR A 140 8.03 -5.56 11.19
CA THR A 140 7.70 -6.97 11.48
C THR A 140 8.73 -7.94 10.91
N VAL A 141 9.21 -7.70 9.69
CA VAL A 141 10.29 -8.52 9.09
C VAL A 141 11.58 -8.40 9.90
N GLU A 142 11.96 -7.19 10.30
CA GLU A 142 13.14 -6.96 11.14
C GLU A 142 12.99 -7.59 12.52
N ALA A 143 11.82 -7.49 13.17
CA ALA A 143 11.53 -8.15 14.44
C ALA A 143 11.60 -9.69 14.31
N VAL A 144 11.10 -10.27 13.21
CA VAL A 144 11.22 -11.71 12.94
C VAL A 144 12.67 -12.11 12.64
N ALA A 145 13.43 -11.27 11.95
CA ALA A 145 14.85 -11.53 11.66
C ALA A 145 15.74 -11.40 12.90
N SER A 146 15.39 -10.46 13.80
CA SER A 146 16.07 -10.17 15.07
C SER A 146 15.64 -11.09 16.21
N ALA A 147 14.52 -11.81 16.05
CA ALA A 147 14.10 -12.82 17.01
C ALA A 147 15.25 -13.81 17.28
N PRO A 148 15.63 -14.06 18.55
CA PRO A 148 16.75 -14.91 18.89
C PRO A 148 16.60 -16.28 18.25
N ARG A 149 17.48 -16.60 17.29
CA ARG A 149 17.52 -17.94 16.70
C ARG A 149 18.08 -18.88 17.75
N THR A 150 17.22 -19.69 18.36
CA THR A 150 17.66 -20.76 19.26
C THR A 150 18.62 -21.67 18.50
N SER A 151 19.86 -21.69 18.94
CA SER A 151 20.94 -22.40 18.26
C SER A 151 20.74 -23.92 18.39
N PHE A 152 21.36 -24.69 17.49
CA PHE A 152 21.39 -26.15 17.63
C PHE A 152 21.96 -26.59 18.99
N ALA A 153 22.95 -25.86 19.51
CA ALA A 153 23.57 -26.12 20.80
C ALA A 153 22.60 -25.90 21.98
N GLU A 154 21.77 -24.85 21.92
CA GLU A 154 20.73 -24.62 22.94
C GLU A 154 19.67 -25.71 22.92
N TYR A 155 19.19 -26.11 21.74
CA TYR A 155 18.26 -27.23 21.63
C TYR A 155 18.85 -28.53 22.17
N LEU A 156 20.14 -28.78 21.92
CA LEU A 156 20.84 -29.95 22.41
C LEU A 156 21.07 -29.90 23.92
N ALA A 157 21.34 -28.72 24.49
CA ALA A 157 21.44 -28.52 25.94
C ALA A 157 20.10 -28.76 26.66
N VAL A 158 18.99 -28.26 26.10
CA VAL A 158 17.63 -28.54 26.61
C VAL A 158 17.33 -30.03 26.57
N ALA A 159 17.62 -30.70 25.45
CA ALA A 159 17.40 -32.14 25.31
C ALA A 159 18.26 -32.96 26.28
N ARG A 160 19.53 -32.58 26.50
CA ARG A 160 20.41 -33.22 27.51
C ARG A 160 19.85 -33.04 28.93
N LYS A 161 19.40 -31.84 29.29
CA LYS A 161 18.83 -31.55 30.61
C LYS A 161 17.53 -32.32 30.88
N ALA A 162 16.71 -32.54 29.86
CA ALA A 162 15.46 -33.30 29.96
C ALA A 162 15.66 -34.83 29.96
N ARG A 163 16.87 -35.31 29.66
CA ARG A 163 17.17 -36.74 29.53
C ARG A 163 17.19 -37.42 30.90
N LYS A 164 16.28 -38.37 31.11
CA LYS A 164 16.35 -39.35 32.21
C LYS A 164 17.15 -40.59 31.74
N SER A 165 17.89 -41.23 32.63
CA SER A 165 18.87 -42.30 32.33
C SER A 165 18.31 -43.51 31.58
N SER A 166 16.99 -43.71 31.55
CA SER A 166 16.30 -44.83 30.89
C SER A 166 15.53 -44.47 29.61
N ALA A 167 15.53 -43.21 29.16
CA ALA A 167 14.74 -42.79 27.99
C ALA A 167 15.43 -43.12 26.65
N LYS A 168 14.75 -43.86 25.77
CA LYS A 168 15.19 -44.10 24.38
C LYS A 168 15.10 -42.79 23.58
N VAL A 169 16.25 -42.22 23.22
CA VAL A 169 16.31 -40.98 22.44
C VAL A 169 15.81 -41.23 21.02
N SER A 170 14.62 -40.71 20.72
CA SER A 170 14.02 -40.76 19.38
C SER A 170 13.74 -39.34 18.86
N PRO A 171 13.64 -39.12 17.54
CA PRO A 171 13.25 -37.82 16.99
C PRO A 171 11.89 -37.34 17.50
N ALA A 172 10.95 -38.25 17.78
CA ALA A 172 9.65 -37.92 18.37
C ALA A 172 9.81 -37.36 19.79
N TRP A 173 10.59 -38.04 20.62
CA TRP A 173 10.92 -37.58 21.97
C TRP A 173 11.64 -36.22 21.94
N VAL A 174 12.63 -36.02 21.07
CA VAL A 174 13.34 -34.73 20.95
C VAL A 174 12.37 -33.59 20.64
N ARG A 175 11.39 -33.80 19.75
CA ARG A 175 10.37 -32.78 19.45
C ARG A 175 9.47 -32.48 20.63
N GLU A 176 9.14 -33.50 21.42
CA GLU A 176 8.31 -33.36 22.62
C GLU A 176 9.01 -32.49 23.68
N VAL A 177 10.30 -32.73 23.94
CA VAL A 177 11.04 -31.98 24.97
C VAL A 177 11.58 -30.61 24.52
N THR A 178 11.80 -30.41 23.22
CA THR A 178 12.42 -29.16 22.71
C THR A 178 11.51 -28.29 21.85
N GLY A 179 10.39 -28.82 21.37
CA GLY A 179 9.50 -28.13 20.43
C GLY A 179 10.09 -27.91 19.03
N CYS A 180 11.26 -28.48 18.72
CA CYS A 180 11.97 -28.20 17.47
C CYS A 180 11.27 -28.81 16.23
N SER A 181 11.63 -28.31 15.04
CA SER A 181 11.07 -28.80 13.77
C SER A 181 11.46 -30.25 13.47
N ARG A 182 10.69 -30.91 12.59
CA ARG A 182 10.91 -32.31 12.18
C ARG A 182 12.33 -32.56 11.67
N GLY A 183 12.86 -31.67 10.83
CA GLY A 183 14.21 -31.81 10.26
C GLY A 183 15.34 -31.59 11.28
N LEU A 184 15.10 -30.78 12.33
CA LEU A 184 16.10 -30.56 13.38
C LEU A 184 16.12 -31.70 14.40
N SER A 185 14.96 -32.30 14.66
CA SER A 185 14.80 -33.37 15.65
C SER A 185 15.56 -34.66 15.32
N SER A 186 15.68 -35.00 14.04
CA SER A 186 16.46 -36.16 13.60
C SER A 186 17.95 -35.95 13.80
N LYS A 187 18.46 -34.75 13.51
CA LYS A 187 19.86 -34.36 13.71
C LYS A 187 20.24 -34.32 15.19
N LEU A 188 19.37 -33.75 16.04
CA LEU A 188 19.57 -33.71 17.49
C LEU A 188 19.54 -35.12 18.10
N ALA A 189 18.61 -35.98 17.68
CA ALA A 189 18.55 -37.37 18.14
C ALA A 189 19.82 -38.16 17.73
N ALA A 190 20.32 -37.96 16.51
CA ALA A 190 21.56 -38.58 16.05
C ALA A 190 22.77 -38.11 16.88
N ALA A 191 22.89 -36.82 17.16
CA ALA A 191 23.97 -36.27 17.98
C ALA A 191 23.94 -36.81 19.43
N LEU A 192 22.76 -36.88 20.05
CA LEU A 192 22.59 -37.42 21.41
C LEU A 192 22.86 -38.92 21.55
N ASN A 193 22.68 -39.68 20.47
CA ASN A 193 23.04 -41.10 20.39
C ASN A 193 24.53 -41.30 20.03
N GLY A 194 25.14 -40.35 19.31
CA GLY A 194 26.56 -40.36 18.95
C GLY A 194 27.50 -40.18 20.14
N ASP A 195 27.11 -39.39 21.14
CA ASP A 195 27.81 -39.22 22.43
C ASP A 195 27.85 -40.52 23.30
N GLN A 196 27.26 -41.63 22.85
CA GLN A 196 27.24 -42.91 23.58
C GLN A 196 28.43 -43.84 23.26
N ARG A 197 29.39 -43.41 22.42
CA ARG A 197 30.63 -44.15 22.14
C ARG A 197 31.80 -43.51 22.86
#